data_AF-A0A8J7HVF7-F1
#
_entry.id   AF-A0A8J7HVF7-F1
#
_cell.length_a   1.000
_cell.length_b   1.000
_cell.length_c   1.000
_cell.angle_alpha   90.00
_cell.angle_beta   90.00
_cell.angle_gamma   90.00
#
_symmetry.space_group_name_H-M   'P 1'
#
loop_
_entity.id
_entity.type
_entity.pdbx_description
1 polymer ?
#
loop_
_entity_poly.entity_id
_entity_poly.type
_entity_poly.pdbx_seq_one_letter_code
_entity_poly.pdbx_strand_id
1 'polypeptide(L)' 'MLSLEQLMQEALSLPNESRALLAEKLIESLEFDSDPKIEAVWITEAKRRRDEIRTQDVEPIPGEEALAQVRRLLEQ' A
#
# COMPACT_ATOMS: atom_id res chain seq x y z
N MET A 1 -15.60 -28.45 -8.74
CA MET A 1 -14.71 -27.42 -8.15
C MET A 1 -13.30 -27.98 -8.25
N LEU A 2 -12.35 -27.22 -8.80
CA LEU A 2 -10.94 -27.62 -8.81
C LEU A 2 -10.40 -27.68 -7.38
N SER A 3 -9.47 -28.59 -7.09
CA SER A 3 -8.73 -28.56 -5.83
C SER A 3 -7.79 -27.36 -5.79
N LEU A 4 -7.35 -26.95 -4.59
CA LEU A 4 -6.38 -25.87 -4.43
C LEU A 4 -5.07 -26.17 -5.18
N GLU A 5 -4.60 -27.43 -5.14
CA GLU A 5 -3.42 -27.85 -5.89
C GLU A 5 -3.62 -27.73 -7.40
N GLN A 6 -4.79 -28.11 -7.92
CA GLN A 6 -5.10 -27.98 -9.34
C GLN A 6 -5.14 -26.51 -9.78
N LEU A 7 -5.77 -25.63 -8.99
CA LEU A 7 -5.79 -24.19 -9.24
C LEU A 7 -4.40 -23.57 -9.21
N MET A 8 -3.56 -23.99 -8.25
CA MET A 8 -2.18 -23.51 -8.15
C MET A 8 -1.34 -23.93 -9.36
N GLN A 9 -1.49 -25.18 -9.82
CA GLN A 9 -0.81 -25.65 -11.03
C GLN A 9 -1.25 -24.86 -12.27
N GLU A 10 -2.56 -24.64 -12.44
CA GLU A 10 -3.08 -23.83 -13.54
C GLU A 10 -2.57 -22.38 -13.47
N ALA A 11 -2.62 -21.75 -12.30
CA ALA A 11 -2.11 -20.40 -12.10
C ALA A 11 -0.60 -20.30 -12.41
N LEU A 12 0.20 -21.28 -12.00
CA LEU A 12 1.64 -21.31 -12.27
C LEU A 12 1.97 -21.57 -13.74
N SER A 13 1.06 -22.21 -14.49
CA SER A 13 1.22 -22.44 -15.93
C SER A 13 0.99 -21.20 -16.79
N LEU A 14 0.43 -20.12 -16.22
CA LEU A 14 0.14 -18.89 -16.96
C LEU A 14 1.43 -18.14 -17.37
N PRO A 15 1.39 -17.39 -18.49
CA PRO A 15 2.43 -16.43 -18.84
C PRO A 15 2.67 -15.42 -17.71
N ASN A 16 3.90 -14.89 -17.62
CA ASN A 16 4.33 -14.04 -16.51
C ASN A 16 3.37 -12.84 -16.26
N GLU A 17 2.96 -12.14 -17.32
CA GLU A 17 2.04 -11.00 -17.24
C GLU A 17 0.67 -11.38 -16.68
N SER A 18 0.07 -12.48 -17.18
CA SER A 18 -1.22 -12.98 -16.70
C SER A 18 -1.14 -13.43 -15.24
N ARG A 19 0.01 -13.98 -14.83
CA ARG A 19 0.29 -14.36 -13.44
C ARG A 19 0.36 -13.16 -12.51
N ALA A 20 1.02 -12.09 -12.95
CA ALA A 20 1.10 -10.83 -12.19
C ALA A 20 -0.29 -10.20 -12.01
N LEU A 21 -1.08 -10.15 -13.09
CA LEU A 21 -2.46 -9.65 -13.04
C LEU A 21 -3.35 -10.50 -12.12
N LEU A 22 -3.24 -11.83 -12.18
CA LEU A 22 -3.99 -12.72 -11.29
C LEU A 22 -3.60 -12.50 -9.82
N ALA A 23 -2.31 -12.35 -9.53
CA ALA A 23 -1.84 -12.05 -8.18
C ALA A 23 -2.40 -10.73 -7.65
N GLU A 24 -2.41 -9.68 -8.48
CA GLU A 24 -3.02 -8.38 -8.14
C GLU A 24 -4.51 -8.53 -7.80
N LYS A 25 -5.28 -9.22 -8.66
CA LYS A 25 -6.71 -9.43 -8.44
C LYS A 25 -7.00 -10.28 -7.20
N LEU A 26 -6.17 -11.28 -6.91
CA LEU A 26 -6.27 -12.07 -5.69
C LEU A 26 -6.00 -11.19 -4.47
N ILE A 27 -4.98 -10.34 -4.49
CA ILE A 27 -4.69 -9.39 -3.42
C ILE A 27 -5.85 -8.41 -3.22
N GLU A 28 -6.41 -7.84 -4.29
CA GLU A 28 -7.60 -6.97 -4.22
C GLU A 28 -8.82 -7.69 -3.63
N SER A 29 -8.98 -8.98 -3.93
CA SER A 29 -10.10 -9.78 -3.43
C SER A 29 -9.96 -10.18 -1.96
N LEU A 30 -8.76 -10.10 -1.40
CA LEU A 30 -8.58 -10.23 0.02
C LEU A 30 -9.23 -9.01 0.66
N GLU A 31 -10.34 -9.24 1.36
CA GLU A 31 -10.77 -8.33 2.41
C GLU A 31 -9.65 -8.34 3.45
N PHE A 32 -8.68 -7.45 3.29
CA PHE A 32 -7.85 -7.04 4.39
C PHE A 32 -8.81 -6.34 5.35
N ASP A 33 -9.33 -7.09 6.32
CA ASP A 33 -9.67 -6.50 7.61
C ASP A 33 -8.38 -5.83 8.04
N SER A 34 -8.24 -4.54 7.75
CA SER A 34 -7.18 -3.72 8.32
C SER A 34 -7.33 -3.93 9.81
N ASP A 35 -6.34 -4.58 10.44
CA ASP A 35 -6.36 -4.86 11.87
C ASP A 35 -6.87 -3.58 12.55
N PRO A 36 -8.02 -3.61 13.26
CA PRO A 36 -8.61 -2.40 13.81
C PRO A 36 -7.64 -1.60 14.67
N LYS A 37 -6.62 -2.27 15.22
CA LYS A 37 -5.51 -1.63 15.92
C LYS A 37 -4.59 -0.84 14.99
N ILE A 38 -4.24 -1.38 13.83
CA ILE A 38 -3.45 -0.69 12.80
C ILE A 38 -4.23 0.51 12.27
N GLU A 39 -5.51 0.33 11.96
CA GLU A 39 -6.39 1.42 11.50
C GLU A 39 -6.47 2.54 12.54
N ALA A 40 -6.66 2.21 13.81
CA ALA A 40 -6.70 3.19 14.90
C ALA A 40 -5.39 3.99 15.02
N VAL A 41 -4.24 3.32 14.89
CA VAL A 41 -2.91 3.98 14.92
C VAL A 41 -2.75 4.93 13.72
N TRP A 42 -3.15 4.50 12.53
CA TRP A 42 -3.08 5.34 11.32
C TRP A 42 -3.98 6.58 11.43
N ILE A 43 -5.22 6.40 11.90
CA ILE A 43 -6.15 7.51 12.13
C ILE A 43 -5.60 8.49 13.17
N THR A 44 -4.98 7.97 14.24
CA THR A 44 -4.39 8.79 15.31
C THR A 44 -3.25 9.65 14.76
N GLU A 45 -2.33 9.03 14.01
CA GLU A 45 -1.19 9.73 13.41
C GLU A 45 -1.63 10.76 12.35
N ALA A 46 -2.61 10.42 11.51
CA ALA A 46 -3.15 11.33 10.51
C ALA A 46 -3.78 12.58 11.15
N LYS A 47 -4.56 12.39 12.23
CA LYS A 47 -5.13 13.51 12.99
C LYS A 47 -4.04 14.37 13.63
N ARG A 48 -3.04 13.74 14.28
CA ARG A 48 -1.90 14.44 14.89
C ARG A 48 -1.18 15.33 13.88
N ARG A 49 -0.76 14.79 12.74
CA ARG A 49 -0.02 15.56 11.71
C ARG A 49 -0.85 16.70 11.12
N ARG A 50 -2.15 16.48 10.88
CA ARG A 50 -3.05 17.52 10.41
C ARG A 50 -3.14 18.67 11.42
N ASP A 51 -3.26 18.33 12.71
CA ASP A 51 -3.42 19.32 13.76
C ASP A 51 -2.13 20.12 13.96
N GLU A 52 -0.95 19.48 13.94
CA GLU A 52 0.36 20.17 13.98
C GLU A 52 0.54 21.20 12.86
N ILE A 53 0.06 20.91 11.65
CA ILE A 53 0.08 21.87 10.54
C ILE A 53 -0.87 23.04 10.81
N ARG A 54 -2.06 22.76 11.36
CA ARG A 54 -3.09 23.78 11.63
C ARG A 54 -2.73 24.69 12.80
N THR A 55 -2.06 24.15 13.82
CA THR A 55 -1.55 24.90 14.98
C THR A 55 -0.23 25.59 14.69
N GLN A 56 0.38 25.32 13.53
CA GLN A 56 1.70 25.83 13.12
C GLN A 56 2.83 25.33 14.03
N ASP A 57 2.64 24.17 14.67
CA ASP A 57 3.68 23.50 15.46
C ASP A 57 4.81 22.93 14.57
N VAL A 58 4.52 22.76 13.27
CA VAL A 58 5.47 22.30 12.26
C VAL A 58 5.40 23.18 11.02
N GLU A 59 6.54 23.33 10.34
CA GLU A 59 6.62 24.01 9.04
C GLU A 59 6.43 22.99 7.90
N PRO A 60 5.34 23.08 7.10
CA PRO A 60 5.14 22.20 5.97
C PRO A 60 6.05 22.58 4.80
N ILE A 61 6.55 21.58 4.08
CA ILE A 61 7.26 21.77 2.81
C ILE A 61 6.32 21.54 1.61
N PRO A 62 6.56 22.18 0.46
CA PRO A 62 5.82 21.90 -0.77
C PRO A 62 5.91 20.43 -1.18
N GLY A 63 4.77 19.84 -1.58
CA GLY A 63 4.69 18.41 -1.91
C GLY A 63 5.66 17.97 -3.03
N GLU A 64 5.82 18.81 -4.05
CA GLU A 64 6.78 18.54 -5.14
C GLU A 64 8.23 18.49 -4.65
N GLU A 65 8.59 19.34 -3.70
CA GLU A 65 9.92 19.36 -3.11
C GLU A 65 10.17 18.10 -2.28
N ALA A 66 9.19 17.71 -1.45
CA ALA A 66 9.24 16.49 -0.65
C ALA A 66 9.44 15.24 -1.53
N LEU A 67 8.63 15.11 -2.59
CA LEU A 67 8.72 13.97 -3.51
C LEU A 67 10.05 13.96 -4.29
N ALA A 68 10.58 15.13 -4.66
CA ALA A 68 11.88 15.24 -5.30
C ALA A 68 13.01 14.79 -4.36
N GLN A 69 12.93 15.07 -3.06
CA GLN A 69 13.90 14.58 -2.07
C GLN A 69 13.88 13.05 -1.98
N VAL A 70 12.69 12.43 -1.92
CA VAL A 70 12.54 10.96 -1.86
C VAL A 70 13.15 10.29 -3.10
N ARG A 71 12.85 10.80 -4.30
CA ARG A 71 13.42 10.24 -5.54
C ARG A 71 14.94 10.24 -5.54
N ARG A 72 15.56 11.36 -5.12
CA ARG A 72 17.03 11.46 -5.01
C ARG A 72 17.64 10.44 -4.02
N LEU A 73 16.91 10.06 -2.97
CA LEU A 73 17.37 9.07 -2.00
C LEU A 73 17.29 7.64 -2.54
N LEU A 74 16.34 7.35 -3.44
CA LEU A 74 16.15 6.02 -4.03
C LEU A 74 17.08 5.75 -5.23
N GLU A 75 17.69 6.80 -5.78
CA GLU A 75 18.66 6.73 -6.89
C GLU A 75 20.12 6.54 -6.40
N GLN A 76 20.33 6.37 -5.09
CA GLN A 76 21.63 6.06 -4.46
C GLN A 76 21.82 4.56 -4.28
#